data_AF-A0A7K2C4E6-F1
#
_entry.id   AF-A0A7K2C4E6-F1
#
_cell.length_a   1.000
_cell.length_b   1.000
_cell.length_c   1.000
_cell.angle_alpha   90.00
_cell.angle_beta   90.00
_cell.angle_gamma   90.00
#
_symmetry.space_group_name_H-M   'P 1'
#
loop_
_entity.id
_entity.type
_entity.pdbx_description
1 polymer ?
#
loop_
_entity_poly.entity_id
_entity_poly.type
_entity_poly.pdbx_seq_one_letter_code
_entity_poly.pdbx_strand_id
1 'polypeptide(L)'
;MDGQMTPAEIVEKVATEAKGMSRPVYRGQAKASWNLLSGAVHRLQEAHGHHILEDDNKLKKLVSDYHEDLILRMKVIGGDQTSDLQQLSTLQHHGAATGLLDFTESPLAALWFACKDEPDEDGKIFVLDIGDRQVAVNGRKQNWDNLFNSERIVYYEPDRSLSPRIVAQQSLFVICNPPRVLDLHLRFVVVPSVIKGAVLEYLKWVGVSEESLFRDVPGLAAANTRHKPIRLTLTPEDHKDWGNRAYQAERYERALEHYTAYARALPHEIQPNCLIADTLSALQRYQEAIDAYTRAIEMIAESPDLKPELDVQQAVVGPFMLGRLYYNRGNAHAAVGKHVQAVSDYDGALEHGDQRRRSVLFNRGNSKYALERYEEAFADFEAVWSEREGSDIAHSMGNCKVLSGKFSEGLKWYREGVRIGEPESSAVHCRKHVEHLQQLLDMLDSNYDVRRERHFVYVYVEAIGESASFLFVGNKGNIGNTGMGMGMPGGEGYEGGSGFVVVVEPKQNEPSN
;
A
#
# COMPACT_ATOMS: atom_id res chain seq x y z
N MET A 1 -9.83 16.74 -44.21
CA MET A 1 -9.59 16.29 -42.82
C MET A 1 -8.09 16.37 -42.65
N ASP A 2 -7.61 17.49 -42.12
CA ASP A 2 -6.18 17.76 -42.01
C ASP A 2 -5.52 16.76 -41.06
N GLY A 3 -4.40 16.17 -41.50
CA GLY A 3 -3.62 15.19 -40.75
C GLY A 3 -2.90 15.80 -39.55
N GLN A 4 -3.66 16.14 -38.50
CA GLN A 4 -3.09 16.52 -37.21
C GLN A 4 -2.66 15.27 -36.44
N MET A 5 -1.40 15.30 -35.97
CA MET A 5 -0.78 14.25 -35.16
C MET A 5 -1.54 14.08 -33.84
N THR A 6 -1.83 12.84 -33.47
CA THR A 6 -2.54 12.49 -32.23
C THR A 6 -1.57 12.38 -31.02
N PRO A 7 -2.07 12.44 -29.77
CA PRO A 7 -1.26 12.17 -28.59
C PRO A 7 -0.57 10.80 -28.58
N ALA A 8 -1.20 9.77 -29.15
CA ALA A 8 -0.59 8.44 -29.26
C ALA A 8 0.59 8.45 -30.26
N GLU A 9 0.42 9.10 -31.40
CA GLU A 9 1.45 9.20 -32.44
C GLU A 9 2.69 9.97 -31.96
N ILE A 10 2.53 11.03 -31.15
CA ILE A 10 3.70 11.75 -30.59
C ILE A 10 4.46 10.88 -29.59
N VAL A 11 3.75 10.09 -28.76
CA VAL A 11 4.38 9.13 -27.84
C VAL A 11 5.16 8.06 -28.61
N GLU A 12 4.56 7.50 -29.66
CA GLU A 12 5.22 6.52 -30.52
C GLU A 12 6.44 7.12 -31.24
N LYS A 13 6.34 8.39 -31.67
CA LYS A 13 7.46 9.10 -32.30
C LYS A 13 8.64 9.28 -31.34
N VAL A 14 8.38 9.67 -30.09
CA VAL A 14 9.42 9.75 -29.05
C VAL A 14 10.07 8.38 -28.81
N ALA A 15 9.28 7.31 -28.72
CA ALA A 15 9.80 5.96 -28.58
C ALA A 15 10.61 5.50 -29.80
N THR A 16 10.21 5.93 -31.01
CA THR A 16 10.90 5.61 -32.26
C THR A 16 12.27 6.29 -32.36
N GLU A 17 12.41 7.53 -31.89
CA GLU A 17 13.72 8.20 -31.84
C GLU A 17 14.73 7.47 -30.95
N ALA A 18 14.25 6.76 -29.92
CA ALA A 18 15.07 5.94 -29.04
C ALA A 18 15.43 4.56 -29.61
N LYS A 19 14.86 4.15 -30.76
CA LYS A 19 15.16 2.84 -31.36
C LYS A 19 16.65 2.73 -31.71
N GLY A 20 17.24 1.61 -31.30
CA GLY A 20 18.66 1.29 -31.51
C GLY A 20 19.60 1.97 -30.52
N MET A 21 19.09 2.79 -29.59
CA MET A 21 19.88 3.30 -28.47
C MET A 21 20.03 2.24 -27.39
N SER A 22 21.19 2.20 -26.77
CA SER A 22 21.50 1.24 -25.70
C SER A 22 20.85 1.63 -24.37
N ARG A 23 20.91 2.92 -23.99
CA ARG A 23 20.26 3.46 -22.80
C ARG A 23 19.74 4.88 -23.09
N PRO A 24 18.53 5.03 -23.64
CA PRO A 24 17.97 6.32 -24.00
C PRO A 24 17.46 7.08 -22.76
N VAL A 25 17.80 8.37 -22.67
CA VAL A 25 17.28 9.31 -21.68
C VAL A 25 16.73 10.55 -22.38
N TYR A 26 15.77 11.21 -21.75
CA TYR A 26 14.93 12.22 -22.39
C TYR A 26 14.94 13.52 -21.60
N ARG A 27 14.76 14.65 -22.28
CA ARG A 27 14.50 15.95 -21.65
C ARG A 27 13.46 16.74 -22.43
N GLY A 28 12.39 17.14 -21.76
CA GLY A 28 11.39 18.04 -22.32
C GLY A 28 11.73 19.50 -22.10
N GLN A 29 11.49 20.33 -23.11
CA GLN A 29 11.48 21.79 -23.03
C GLN A 29 10.17 22.33 -23.58
N ALA A 30 9.60 23.30 -22.88
CA ALA A 30 8.33 23.93 -23.23
C ALA A 30 8.41 24.74 -24.53
N LYS A 31 9.58 25.33 -24.86
CA LYS A 31 9.81 25.98 -26.17
C LYS A 31 10.91 25.29 -26.95
N ALA A 32 10.62 24.99 -28.21
CA ALA A 32 11.53 24.36 -29.15
C ALA A 32 12.68 25.29 -29.57
N SER A 33 12.49 26.60 -29.48
CA SER A 33 13.50 27.62 -29.77
C SER A 33 14.53 27.81 -28.66
N TRP A 34 14.29 27.26 -27.47
CA TRP A 34 15.23 27.38 -26.36
C TRP A 34 16.50 26.57 -26.61
N ASN A 35 17.63 27.17 -26.25
CA ASN A 35 18.89 26.46 -26.18
C ASN A 35 18.84 25.50 -25.00
N LEU A 36 19.49 24.34 -25.15
CA LEU A 36 19.62 23.39 -24.06
C LEU A 36 20.74 23.83 -23.12
N LEU A 37 20.40 24.67 -22.15
CA LEU A 37 21.32 25.22 -21.15
C LEU A 37 20.85 24.85 -19.73
N SER A 38 21.80 24.77 -18.80
CA SER A 38 21.50 24.55 -17.38
C SER A 38 21.02 25.84 -16.72
N GLY A 39 20.35 25.72 -15.57
CA GLY A 39 19.82 26.88 -14.85
C GLY A 39 20.92 27.88 -14.46
N ALA A 40 22.09 27.39 -14.04
CA ALA A 40 23.24 28.23 -13.72
C ALA A 40 23.71 29.04 -14.93
N VAL A 41 23.78 28.41 -16.11
CA VAL A 41 24.20 29.10 -17.34
C VAL A 41 23.19 30.15 -17.77
N HIS A 42 21.88 29.86 -17.68
CA HIS A 42 20.84 30.86 -17.91
C HIS A 42 21.01 32.08 -16.99
N ARG A 43 21.19 31.85 -15.69
CA ARG A 43 21.39 32.93 -14.70
C ARG A 43 22.65 33.75 -14.97
N LEU A 44 23.74 33.10 -15.39
CA LEU A 44 24.98 33.79 -15.76
C LEU A 44 24.82 34.59 -17.05
N GLN A 45 24.07 34.10 -18.04
CA GLN A 45 23.78 34.85 -19.27
C GLN A 45 22.97 36.11 -18.97
N GLU A 46 22.00 36.05 -18.06
CA GLU A 46 21.24 37.23 -17.62
C GLU A 46 22.15 38.25 -16.93
N ALA A 47 23.10 37.80 -16.11
CA ALA A 47 24.00 38.66 -15.36
C ALA A 47 25.15 39.26 -16.20
N HIS A 48 25.67 38.51 -17.18
CA HIS A 48 26.87 38.87 -17.93
C HIS A 48 26.64 39.07 -19.43
N GLY A 49 25.44 38.83 -19.95
CA GLY A 49 25.09 38.92 -21.38
C GLY A 49 25.43 37.66 -22.19
N HIS A 50 24.86 37.55 -23.40
CA HIS A 50 24.97 36.34 -24.23
C HIS A 50 26.39 36.00 -24.71
N HIS A 51 27.28 36.99 -24.81
CA HIS A 51 28.67 36.82 -25.27
C HIS A 51 29.50 35.91 -24.36
N ILE A 52 29.07 35.63 -23.12
CA ILE A 52 29.78 34.66 -22.27
C ILE A 52 29.81 33.26 -22.85
N LEU A 53 28.87 32.93 -23.75
CA LEU A 53 28.87 31.64 -24.44
C LEU A 53 29.97 31.54 -25.49
N GLU A 54 30.64 32.63 -25.85
CA GLU A 54 31.70 32.63 -26.86
C GLU A 54 33.07 32.24 -26.28
N ASP A 55 33.23 32.30 -24.95
CA ASP A 55 34.46 31.99 -24.23
C ASP A 55 34.26 30.84 -23.23
N ASP A 56 34.63 29.63 -23.66
CA ASP A 56 34.50 28.40 -22.87
C ASP A 56 35.25 28.44 -21.54
N ASN A 57 36.44 29.02 -21.51
CA ASN A 57 37.27 29.07 -20.32
C ASN A 57 36.66 30.00 -19.27
N LYS A 58 36.17 31.16 -19.72
CA LYS A 58 35.47 32.10 -18.85
C LYS A 58 34.16 31.53 -18.33
N LEU A 59 33.36 30.90 -19.20
CA LEU A 59 32.09 30.28 -18.80
C LEU A 59 32.30 29.16 -17.79
N LYS A 60 33.28 28.28 -18.05
CA LYS A 60 33.72 27.22 -17.13
C LYS A 60 34.06 27.76 -15.75
N LYS A 61 34.88 28.81 -15.68
CA LYS A 61 35.26 29.42 -14.41
C LYS A 61 34.05 29.99 -13.66
N LEU A 62 33.20 30.76 -14.34
CA LEU A 62 32.02 31.37 -13.73
C LEU A 62 31.04 30.33 -13.16
N VAL A 63 30.82 29.23 -13.88
CA VAL A 63 29.97 28.13 -13.40
C VAL A 63 30.60 27.45 -12.17
N SER A 64 31.92 27.23 -12.17
CA SER A 64 32.64 26.67 -11.02
C SER A 64 32.50 27.56 -9.79
N ASP A 65 32.85 28.85 -9.91
CA ASP A 65 32.80 29.82 -8.82
C ASP A 65 31.37 29.94 -8.24
N TYR A 66 30.36 29.89 -9.11
CA TYR A 66 28.95 29.93 -8.70
C TYR A 66 28.51 28.70 -7.92
N HIS A 67 28.93 27.50 -8.32
CA HIS A 67 28.61 26.27 -7.57
C HIS A 67 29.38 26.18 -6.26
N GLU A 68 30.65 26.60 -6.22
CA GLU A 68 31.42 26.67 -4.99
C GLU A 68 30.71 27.56 -3.95
N ASP A 69 30.27 28.76 -4.37
CA ASP A 69 29.48 29.66 -3.50
C ASP A 69 28.18 29.02 -3.00
N LEU A 70 27.42 28.33 -3.86
CA LEU A 70 26.20 27.62 -3.46
C LEU A 70 26.49 26.52 -2.42
N ILE A 71 27.53 25.72 -2.66
CA ILE A 71 27.93 24.61 -1.77
C ILE A 71 28.40 25.16 -0.43
N LEU A 72 29.20 26.23 -0.42
CA LEU A 72 29.67 26.86 0.81
C LEU A 72 28.49 27.42 1.62
N ARG A 73 27.53 28.09 0.97
CA ARG A 73 26.31 28.57 1.65
C ARG A 73 25.46 27.44 2.20
N MET A 74 25.33 26.34 1.45
CA MET A 74 24.61 25.14 1.89
C MET A 74 25.25 24.55 3.16
N LYS A 75 26.58 24.47 3.21
CA LYS A 75 27.33 24.00 4.40
C LYS A 75 27.12 24.91 5.61
N VAL A 76 27.04 26.23 5.43
CA VAL A 76 26.81 27.20 6.52
C VAL A 76 25.42 27.07 7.13
N ILE A 77 24.37 26.83 6.33
CA ILE A 77 23.00 26.68 6.84
C ILE A 77 22.71 25.29 7.44
N GLY A 78 23.74 24.47 7.66
CA GLY A 78 23.60 23.13 8.23
C GLY A 78 23.24 22.05 7.22
N GLY A 79 23.52 22.26 5.93
CA GLY A 79 23.37 21.23 4.90
C GLY A 79 24.20 19.97 5.19
N ASP A 80 23.71 18.84 4.70
CA ASP A 80 24.30 17.51 4.93
C ASP A 80 25.79 17.44 4.50
N GLN A 81 26.58 16.60 5.17
CA GLN A 81 27.98 16.28 4.89
C GLN A 81 28.15 15.39 3.64
N THR A 82 27.16 15.36 2.76
CA THR A 82 27.19 14.65 1.48
C THR A 82 28.14 15.30 0.48
N SER A 83 28.42 14.60 -0.61
CA SER A 83 29.26 15.12 -1.69
C SER A 83 28.68 16.38 -2.34
N ASP A 84 29.54 17.16 -3.00
CA ASP A 84 29.15 18.40 -3.66
C ASP A 84 28.05 18.17 -4.73
N LEU A 85 28.12 17.07 -5.49
CA LEU A 85 27.07 16.68 -6.44
C LEU A 85 25.72 16.42 -5.77
N GLN A 86 25.73 15.72 -4.64
CA GLN A 86 24.53 15.47 -3.87
C GLN A 86 23.94 16.79 -3.35
N GLN A 87 24.79 17.70 -2.86
CA GLN A 87 24.35 19.01 -2.38
C GLN A 87 23.73 19.84 -3.51
N LEU A 88 24.35 19.88 -4.69
CA LEU A 88 23.80 20.56 -5.86
C LEU A 88 22.48 19.92 -6.32
N SER A 89 22.37 18.59 -6.28
CA SER A 89 21.14 17.88 -6.59
C SER A 89 20.01 18.25 -5.62
N THR A 90 20.30 18.28 -4.32
CA THR A 90 19.36 18.73 -3.29
C THR A 90 18.96 20.19 -3.49
N LEU A 91 19.90 21.08 -3.83
CA LEU A 91 19.60 22.47 -4.11
C LEU A 91 18.70 22.62 -5.36
N GLN A 92 18.99 21.90 -6.44
CA GLN A 92 18.16 21.88 -7.65
C GLN A 92 16.76 21.35 -7.38
N HIS A 93 16.66 20.33 -6.54
CA HIS A 93 15.38 19.79 -6.08
C HIS A 93 14.49 20.88 -5.45
N HIS A 94 15.08 21.78 -4.68
CA HIS A 94 14.42 22.95 -4.09
C HIS A 94 14.34 24.19 -5.01
N GLY A 95 14.67 24.03 -6.30
CA GLY A 95 14.52 25.09 -7.31
C GLY A 95 15.72 26.00 -7.50
N ALA A 96 16.88 25.69 -6.91
CA ALA A 96 18.10 26.44 -7.19
C ALA A 96 18.55 26.22 -8.65
N ALA A 97 18.98 27.30 -9.29
CA ALA A 97 19.64 27.21 -10.59
C ALA A 97 21.01 26.55 -10.41
N THR A 98 21.23 25.35 -10.96
CA THR A 98 22.54 24.68 -10.93
C THR A 98 23.02 24.32 -12.34
N GLY A 99 24.21 23.73 -12.44
CA GLY A 99 24.82 23.29 -13.70
C GLY A 99 24.31 21.94 -14.19
N LEU A 100 23.47 21.28 -13.41
CA LEU A 100 22.94 19.96 -13.71
C LEU A 100 21.79 20.08 -14.71
N LEU A 101 21.91 19.44 -15.87
CA LEU A 101 20.80 19.31 -16.81
C LEU A 101 19.91 18.14 -16.40
N ASP A 102 18.64 18.39 -16.09
CA ASP A 102 17.65 17.35 -15.81
C ASP A 102 17.30 16.55 -17.07
N PHE A 103 17.67 15.29 -17.09
CA PHE A 103 17.10 14.27 -17.97
C PHE A 103 16.26 13.30 -17.12
N THR A 104 15.45 12.52 -17.81
CA THR A 104 14.58 11.49 -17.24
C THR A 104 14.70 10.22 -18.07
N GLU A 105 14.63 9.07 -17.43
CA GLU A 105 14.49 7.79 -18.14
C GLU A 105 13.08 7.60 -18.72
N SER A 106 12.10 8.41 -18.27
CA SER A 106 10.71 8.33 -18.70
C SER A 106 10.43 9.26 -19.90
N PRO A 107 10.12 8.70 -21.09
CA PRO A 107 9.71 9.52 -22.23
C PRO A 107 8.40 10.27 -21.95
N LEU A 108 7.52 9.72 -21.11
CA LEU A 108 6.24 10.36 -20.74
C LEU A 108 6.45 11.56 -19.82
N ALA A 109 7.39 11.47 -18.87
CA ALA A 109 7.74 12.61 -18.02
C ALA A 109 8.37 13.73 -18.86
N ALA A 110 9.27 13.39 -19.80
CA ALA A 110 9.82 14.39 -20.73
C ALA A 110 8.75 15.03 -21.62
N LEU A 111 7.79 14.24 -22.11
CA LEU A 111 6.66 14.76 -22.88
C LEU A 111 5.78 15.68 -22.05
N TRP A 112 5.53 15.35 -20.78
CA TRP A 112 4.83 16.24 -19.84
C TRP A 112 5.55 17.59 -19.70
N PHE A 113 6.86 17.58 -19.47
CA PHE A 113 7.67 18.80 -19.37
C PHE A 113 7.68 19.64 -20.66
N ALA A 114 7.60 19.00 -21.83
CA ALA A 114 7.52 19.70 -23.10
C ALA A 114 6.15 20.38 -23.34
N CYS A 115 5.09 19.93 -22.66
CA CYS A 115 3.73 20.40 -22.89
C CYS A 115 3.18 21.33 -21.79
N LYS A 116 3.65 21.19 -20.55
CA LYS A 116 3.01 21.80 -19.37
C LYS A 116 3.10 23.33 -19.27
N ASP A 117 4.14 23.92 -19.86
CA ASP A 117 4.32 25.38 -19.93
C ASP A 117 4.28 25.85 -21.39
N GLU A 118 4.07 27.16 -21.59
CA GLU A 118 4.14 27.83 -22.90
C GLU A 118 3.22 27.17 -23.95
N PRO A 119 1.90 27.18 -23.73
CA PRO A 119 0.94 26.39 -24.52
C PRO A 119 0.90 26.79 -26.00
N ASP A 120 1.20 28.05 -26.31
CA ASP A 120 1.14 28.60 -27.67
C ASP A 120 2.43 28.38 -28.48
N GLU A 121 3.48 27.88 -27.84
CA GLU A 121 4.80 27.63 -28.44
C GLU A 121 5.02 26.13 -28.64
N ASP A 122 5.72 25.74 -29.70
CA ASP A 122 6.08 24.34 -29.91
C ASP A 122 7.01 23.86 -28.79
N GLY A 123 6.76 22.67 -28.25
CA GLY A 123 7.66 21.99 -27.32
C GLY A 123 8.75 21.21 -28.05
N LYS A 124 9.79 20.79 -27.32
CA LYS A 124 10.83 19.91 -27.84
C LYS A 124 11.27 18.89 -26.81
N ILE A 125 11.44 17.65 -27.24
CA ILE A 125 12.01 16.57 -26.45
C ILE A 125 13.37 16.23 -27.04
N PHE A 126 14.41 16.27 -26.23
CA PHE A 126 15.74 15.79 -26.59
C PHE A 126 15.86 14.32 -26.16
N VAL A 127 16.52 13.53 -26.99
CA VAL A 127 16.83 12.12 -26.73
C VAL A 127 18.33 11.94 -26.81
N LEU A 128 18.91 11.41 -25.75
CA LEU A 128 20.34 11.15 -25.59
C LEU A 128 20.55 9.67 -25.31
N ASP A 129 21.47 9.03 -26.02
CA ASP A 129 21.94 7.69 -25.65
C ASP A 129 23.14 7.82 -24.71
N ILE A 130 23.01 7.31 -23.49
CA ILE A 130 24.09 7.36 -22.50
C ILE A 130 24.98 6.12 -22.51
N GLY A 131 24.62 5.06 -23.26
CA GLY A 131 25.49 3.90 -23.33
C GLY A 131 25.61 3.11 -22.02
N ASP A 132 26.67 2.32 -21.97
CA ASP A 132 27.22 1.72 -20.75
C ASP A 132 28.17 2.67 -20.00
N ARG A 133 28.11 3.99 -20.27
CA ARG A 133 29.03 4.95 -19.66
C ARG A 133 28.87 4.94 -18.15
N GLN A 134 29.98 5.08 -17.43
CA GLN A 134 29.95 5.13 -15.97
C GLN A 134 29.07 6.28 -15.50
N VAL A 135 28.05 5.92 -14.73
CA VAL A 135 27.25 6.88 -13.99
C VAL A 135 27.90 7.02 -12.62
N ALA A 136 28.17 8.25 -12.19
CA ALA A 136 28.57 8.50 -10.83
C ALA A 136 27.39 8.13 -9.91
N VAL A 137 27.54 7.08 -9.10
CA VAL A 137 26.54 6.63 -8.12
C VAL A 137 27.01 7.02 -6.72
N ASN A 138 26.12 7.64 -5.93
CA ASN A 138 26.30 7.98 -4.51
C ASN A 138 27.52 8.86 -4.19
N GLY A 139 28.07 9.58 -5.19
CA GLY A 139 29.07 10.63 -5.03
C GLY A 139 30.18 10.34 -4.02
N ARG A 140 30.90 9.21 -4.15
CA ARG A 140 32.05 8.89 -3.27
C ARG A 140 33.03 10.06 -3.22
N LYS A 141 32.96 10.92 -2.19
CA LYS A 141 33.84 12.09 -1.90
C LYS A 141 34.59 12.63 -3.13
N GLN A 142 33.86 13.04 -4.16
CA GLN A 142 34.45 13.79 -5.27
C GLN A 142 34.17 15.27 -5.03
N ASN A 143 35.24 16.06 -5.00
CA ASN A 143 35.18 17.52 -5.01
C ASN A 143 34.69 17.96 -6.41
N TRP A 144 33.76 18.91 -6.45
CA TRP A 144 33.21 19.49 -7.67
C TRP A 144 34.28 19.84 -8.72
N ASP A 145 35.39 20.46 -8.27
CA ASP A 145 36.47 20.89 -9.15
C ASP A 145 37.17 19.74 -9.89
N ASN A 146 37.27 18.56 -9.26
CA ASN A 146 37.91 17.40 -9.88
C ASN A 146 37.02 16.81 -10.98
N LEU A 147 35.71 16.73 -10.71
CA LEU A 147 34.73 16.18 -11.63
C LEU A 147 34.55 17.09 -12.86
N PHE A 148 34.49 18.40 -12.65
CA PHE A 148 34.27 19.39 -13.72
C PHE A 148 35.51 19.55 -14.63
N ASN A 149 36.68 19.10 -14.19
CA ASN A 149 37.93 19.20 -14.94
C ASN A 149 38.38 17.90 -15.61
N SER A 150 37.90 16.72 -15.20
CA SER A 150 38.42 15.44 -15.68
C SER A 150 37.74 14.89 -16.93
N GLU A 151 36.44 15.17 -17.15
CA GLU A 151 35.66 14.59 -18.24
C GLU A 151 34.87 15.64 -19.03
N ARG A 152 34.56 15.35 -20.30
CA ARG A 152 33.79 16.24 -21.19
C ARG A 152 32.28 16.19 -20.88
N ILE A 153 31.77 15.02 -20.48
CA ILE A 153 30.37 14.79 -20.09
C ILE A 153 30.35 13.85 -18.90
N VAL A 154 29.60 14.19 -17.86
CA VAL A 154 29.38 13.34 -16.68
C VAL A 154 27.90 13.03 -16.54
N TYR A 155 27.58 11.77 -16.28
CA TYR A 155 26.24 11.29 -15.97
C TYR A 155 26.14 11.00 -14.47
N TYR A 156 25.13 11.52 -13.82
CA TYR A 156 24.93 11.39 -12.38
C TYR A 156 23.51 10.96 -12.07
N GLU A 157 23.37 9.80 -11.42
CA GLU A 157 22.10 9.34 -10.86
C GLU A 157 22.05 9.77 -9.39
N PRO A 158 21.11 10.66 -9.02
CA PRO A 158 20.94 11.05 -7.63
C PRO A 158 20.44 9.87 -6.80
N ASP A 159 20.78 9.89 -5.51
CA ASP A 159 20.27 8.90 -4.57
C ASP A 159 18.73 8.98 -4.51
N ARG A 160 18.08 7.87 -4.84
CA ARG A 160 16.62 7.73 -4.88
C ARG A 160 15.97 7.93 -3.51
N SER A 161 16.72 7.79 -2.42
CA SER A 161 16.24 8.05 -1.07
C SER A 161 16.13 9.54 -0.72
N LEU A 162 16.76 10.44 -1.51
CA LEU A 162 16.70 11.89 -1.27
C LEU A 162 15.28 12.45 -1.30
N SER A 163 14.47 11.99 -2.27
CA SER A 163 13.12 12.51 -2.46
C SER A 163 12.25 11.60 -3.32
N PRO A 164 10.96 11.45 -2.98
CA PRO A 164 9.98 10.78 -3.85
C PRO A 164 9.91 11.36 -5.27
N ARG A 165 10.23 12.65 -5.45
CA ARG A 165 10.25 13.31 -6.78
C ARG A 165 11.31 12.73 -7.70
N ILE A 166 12.51 12.47 -7.20
CA ILE A 166 13.60 11.88 -7.99
C ILE A 166 13.19 10.51 -8.51
N VAL A 167 12.51 9.72 -7.67
CA VAL A 167 11.97 8.41 -8.05
C VAL A 167 10.85 8.56 -9.08
N ALA A 168 9.87 9.43 -8.83
CA ALA A 168 8.72 9.63 -9.70
C ALA A 168 9.11 10.17 -11.09
N GLN A 169 10.11 11.03 -11.15
CA GLN A 169 10.62 11.62 -12.39
C GLN A 169 11.67 10.74 -13.07
N GLN A 170 12.14 9.66 -12.43
CA GLN A 170 13.26 8.84 -12.91
C GLN A 170 14.46 9.70 -13.32
N SER A 171 14.84 10.62 -12.42
CA SER A 171 15.80 11.70 -12.72
C SER A 171 17.21 11.17 -12.99
N LEU A 172 17.85 11.73 -14.02
CA LEU A 172 19.25 11.58 -14.35
C LEU A 172 19.82 12.97 -14.65
N PHE A 173 20.95 13.33 -14.05
CA PHE A 173 21.61 14.60 -14.34
C PHE A 173 22.74 14.43 -15.35
N VAL A 174 22.81 15.35 -16.31
CA VAL A 174 23.92 15.45 -17.27
C VAL A 174 24.69 16.74 -16.99
N ILE A 175 26.01 16.61 -16.87
CA ILE A 175 26.95 17.72 -16.68
C ILE A 175 27.86 17.78 -17.88
N CYS A 176 28.04 18.96 -18.46
CA CYS A 176 28.89 19.17 -19.63
C CYS A 176 30.09 20.05 -19.28
N ASN A 177 31.22 19.77 -19.93
CA ASN A 177 32.42 20.60 -19.90
C ASN A 177 32.92 20.80 -21.35
N PRO A 178 32.82 22.02 -21.93
CA PRO A 178 32.24 23.23 -21.33
C PRO A 178 30.75 23.06 -21.01
N PRO A 179 30.15 23.88 -20.11
CA PRO A 179 28.77 23.71 -19.61
C PRO A 179 27.71 24.14 -20.63
N ARG A 180 27.83 23.64 -21.87
CA ARG A 180 26.93 23.84 -23.00
C ARG A 180 26.89 22.57 -23.86
N VAL A 181 25.80 22.39 -24.59
CA VAL A 181 25.39 21.08 -25.15
C VAL A 181 25.87 20.86 -26.60
N LEU A 182 27.01 21.43 -26.97
CA LEU A 182 27.46 21.44 -28.37
C LEU A 182 27.86 20.06 -28.93
N ASP A 183 28.05 19.04 -28.08
CA ASP A 183 28.67 17.75 -28.50
C ASP A 183 27.85 16.49 -28.18
N LEU A 184 26.60 16.63 -27.73
CA LEU A 184 25.84 15.50 -27.17
C LEU A 184 25.17 14.56 -28.19
N HIS A 185 25.38 14.71 -29.50
CA HIS A 185 24.73 13.88 -30.55
C HIS A 185 23.23 13.64 -30.28
N LEU A 186 22.51 14.72 -29.96
CA LEU A 186 21.12 14.64 -29.54
C LEU A 186 20.19 14.41 -30.74
N ARG A 187 19.27 13.47 -30.59
CA ARG A 187 18.06 13.43 -31.41
C ARG A 187 16.99 14.29 -30.76
N PHE A 188 16.00 14.74 -31.52
CA PHE A 188 14.90 15.51 -30.96
C PHE A 188 13.57 15.26 -31.65
N VAL A 189 12.50 15.42 -30.87
CA VAL A 189 11.12 15.43 -31.34
C VAL A 189 10.52 16.79 -31.03
N VAL A 190 9.96 17.46 -32.04
CA VAL A 190 9.16 18.67 -31.84
C VAL A 190 7.73 18.26 -31.52
N VAL A 191 7.15 18.88 -30.49
CA VAL A 191 5.77 18.69 -30.05
C VAL A 191 4.99 19.95 -30.42
N PRO A 192 4.12 19.91 -31.45
CA PRO A 192 3.39 21.09 -31.89
C PRO A 192 2.54 21.71 -30.77
N SER A 193 2.52 23.04 -30.67
CA SER A 193 1.75 23.78 -29.66
C SER A 193 0.27 23.35 -29.63
N VAL A 194 -0.31 23.20 -30.81
CA VAL A 194 -1.72 22.82 -31.05
C VAL A 194 -2.13 21.49 -30.41
N ILE A 195 -1.21 20.57 -30.14
CA ILE A 195 -1.53 19.26 -29.53
C ILE A 195 -1.18 19.16 -28.04
N LYS A 196 -0.44 20.14 -27.48
CA LYS A 196 0.05 20.07 -26.09
C LYS A 196 -1.06 19.82 -25.08
N GLY A 197 -2.20 20.51 -25.22
CA GLY A 197 -3.35 20.32 -24.34
C GLY A 197 -3.91 18.89 -24.38
N ALA A 198 -4.09 18.33 -25.57
CA ALA A 198 -4.56 16.96 -25.74
C ALA A 198 -3.54 15.93 -25.22
N VAL A 199 -2.25 16.21 -25.36
CA VAL A 199 -1.18 15.37 -24.79
C VAL A 199 -1.21 15.39 -23.27
N LEU A 200 -1.41 16.54 -22.62
CA LEU A 200 -1.51 16.62 -21.16
C LEU A 200 -2.70 15.83 -20.61
N GLU A 201 -3.86 15.89 -21.27
CA GLU A 201 -5.03 15.09 -20.90
C GLU A 201 -4.77 13.59 -21.08
N TYR A 202 -4.13 13.19 -22.19
CA TYR A 202 -3.72 11.81 -22.41
C TYR A 202 -2.74 11.31 -21.34
N LEU A 203 -1.73 12.11 -21.01
CA LEU A 203 -0.74 11.80 -19.98
C LEU A 203 -1.39 11.63 -18.61
N LYS A 204 -2.35 12.49 -18.27
CA LYS A 204 -3.14 12.36 -17.03
C LYS A 204 -3.88 11.03 -16.98
N TRP A 205 -4.49 10.60 -18.09
CA TRP A 205 -5.20 9.32 -18.17
C TRP A 205 -4.27 8.11 -17.95
N VAL A 206 -3.02 8.18 -18.43
CA VAL A 206 -2.00 7.14 -18.18
C VAL A 206 -1.20 7.34 -16.87
N GLY A 207 -1.65 8.22 -15.98
CA GLY A 207 -1.07 8.40 -14.64
C GLY A 207 0.12 9.34 -14.53
N VAL A 208 0.40 10.16 -15.55
CA VAL A 208 1.47 11.16 -15.56
C VAL A 208 0.88 12.56 -15.43
N SER A 209 1.07 13.19 -14.27
CA SER A 209 0.56 14.52 -13.95
C SER A 209 1.56 15.31 -13.09
N GLU A 210 1.25 16.59 -12.81
CA GLU A 210 2.05 17.40 -11.88
C GLU A 210 2.14 16.71 -10.50
N GLU A 211 1.01 16.21 -10.00
CA GLU A 211 0.92 15.55 -8.70
C GLU A 211 1.68 14.22 -8.68
N SER A 212 1.64 13.45 -9.77
CA SER A 212 2.33 12.15 -9.82
C SER A 212 3.85 12.31 -10.00
N LEU A 213 4.31 13.37 -10.67
CA LEU A 213 5.72 13.70 -10.87
C LEU A 213 6.34 14.47 -9.70
N PHE A 214 5.56 15.22 -8.93
CA PHE A 214 6.05 16.08 -7.83
C PHE A 214 5.42 15.69 -6.49
N ARG A 215 5.75 14.49 -6.00
CA ARG A 215 5.23 13.91 -4.74
C ARG A 215 5.99 14.38 -3.48
N ASP A 216 6.27 15.67 -3.40
CA ASP A 216 6.99 16.27 -2.29
C ASP A 216 6.31 17.57 -1.83
N VAL A 217 6.74 18.11 -0.68
CA VAL A 217 6.17 19.34 -0.13
C VAL A 217 6.36 20.54 -1.06
N PRO A 218 7.55 20.77 -1.67
CA PRO A 218 7.73 21.87 -2.62
C PRO A 218 6.82 21.77 -3.85
N GLY A 219 6.65 20.56 -4.40
CA GLY A 219 5.76 20.25 -5.49
C GLY A 219 4.31 20.54 -5.16
N LEU A 220 3.86 20.08 -3.99
CA LEU A 220 2.53 20.39 -3.48
C LEU A 220 2.34 21.91 -3.30
N ALA A 221 3.33 22.62 -2.77
CA ALA A 221 3.27 24.07 -2.61
C ALA A 221 3.21 24.81 -3.96
N ALA A 222 4.00 24.38 -4.96
CA ALA A 222 3.99 24.93 -6.31
C ALA A 222 2.66 24.67 -7.04
N ALA A 223 2.04 23.51 -6.81
CA ALA A 223 0.70 23.20 -7.30
C ALA A 223 -0.41 24.03 -6.63
N ASN A 224 -0.14 24.64 -5.46
CA ASN A 224 -1.12 25.40 -4.67
C ASN A 224 -0.70 26.87 -4.45
N THR A 225 0.01 27.47 -5.41
CA THR A 225 0.31 28.92 -5.33
C THR A 225 -0.97 29.76 -5.43
N ARG A 226 -0.96 30.98 -4.87
CA ARG A 226 -2.09 31.93 -4.90
C ARG A 226 -2.63 32.27 -6.30
N HIS A 227 -1.86 31.97 -7.35
CA HIS A 227 -2.20 32.27 -8.74
C HIS A 227 -2.83 31.07 -9.47
N LYS A 228 -2.76 29.86 -8.89
CA LYS A 228 -3.43 28.69 -9.45
C LYS A 228 -4.89 28.64 -8.96
N PRO A 229 -5.85 28.26 -9.83
CA PRO A 229 -7.26 28.20 -9.45
C PRO A 229 -7.51 27.09 -8.41
N ILE A 230 -8.39 27.37 -7.45
CA ILE A 230 -8.87 26.35 -6.52
C ILE A 230 -9.91 25.49 -7.27
N ARG A 231 -9.63 24.20 -7.44
CA ARG A 231 -10.63 23.24 -7.94
C ARG A 231 -11.59 22.86 -6.81
N LEU A 232 -12.76 23.51 -6.75
CA LEU A 232 -13.83 23.18 -5.80
C LEU A 232 -14.88 22.24 -6.39
N THR A 233 -15.01 22.18 -7.71
CA THR A 233 -15.89 21.22 -8.38
C THR A 233 -15.12 19.92 -8.57
N LEU A 234 -15.53 18.87 -7.84
CA LEU A 234 -14.91 17.56 -7.90
C LEU A 234 -15.63 16.69 -8.93
N THR A 235 -14.87 16.08 -9.83
CA THR A 235 -15.35 15.00 -10.69
C THR A 235 -15.55 13.72 -9.86
N PRO A 236 -16.20 12.68 -10.41
CA PRO A 236 -16.32 11.39 -9.71
C PRO A 236 -14.96 10.80 -9.33
N GLU A 237 -13.96 10.91 -10.21
CA GLU A 237 -12.59 10.45 -9.91
C GLU A 237 -11.94 11.30 -8.81
N ASP A 238 -12.15 12.64 -8.83
CA ASP A 238 -11.64 13.48 -7.74
C ASP A 238 -12.26 13.12 -6.39
N HIS A 239 -13.55 12.70 -6.36
CA HIS A 239 -14.20 12.20 -5.16
C HIS A 239 -13.56 10.88 -4.70
N LYS A 240 -13.29 9.94 -5.59
CA LYS A 240 -12.56 8.71 -5.25
C LYS A 240 -11.17 9.01 -4.66
N ASP A 241 -10.40 9.89 -5.29
CA ASP A 241 -9.06 10.28 -4.83
C ASP A 241 -9.08 11.02 -3.49
N TRP A 242 -10.06 11.89 -3.28
CA TRP A 242 -10.29 12.51 -1.97
C TRP A 242 -10.65 11.48 -0.91
N GLY A 243 -11.56 10.56 -1.25
CA GLY A 243 -11.96 9.48 -0.36
C GLY A 243 -10.76 8.61 0.06
N ASN A 244 -9.93 8.20 -0.91
CA ASN A 244 -8.72 7.43 -0.68
C ASN A 244 -7.75 8.16 0.26
N ARG A 245 -7.48 9.45 0.00
CA ARG A 245 -6.60 10.27 0.86
C ARG A 245 -7.16 10.45 2.27
N ALA A 246 -8.47 10.69 2.39
CA ALA A 246 -9.13 10.82 3.68
C ALA A 246 -9.08 9.49 4.47
N TYR A 247 -9.28 8.36 3.80
CA TYR A 247 -9.17 7.03 4.39
C TYR A 247 -7.76 6.76 4.92
N GLN A 248 -6.72 7.02 4.12
CA GLN A 248 -5.32 6.86 4.52
C GLN A 248 -4.92 7.79 5.67
N ALA A 249 -5.60 8.94 5.79
CA ALA A 249 -5.43 9.86 6.92
C ALA A 249 -6.31 9.52 8.13
N GLU A 250 -6.96 8.34 8.12
CA GLU A 250 -7.90 7.85 9.15
C GLU A 250 -9.09 8.80 9.40
N ARG A 251 -9.42 9.64 8.42
CA ARG A 251 -10.60 10.53 8.45
C ARG A 251 -11.78 9.85 7.78
N TYR A 252 -12.23 8.76 8.39
CA TYR A 252 -13.20 7.84 7.76
C TYR A 252 -14.55 8.48 7.45
N GLU A 253 -15.04 9.43 8.24
CA GLU A 253 -16.27 10.17 7.94
C GLU A 253 -16.13 10.98 6.66
N ARG A 254 -14.98 11.64 6.46
CA ARG A 254 -14.69 12.37 5.23
C ARG A 254 -14.52 11.42 4.06
N ALA A 255 -13.85 10.29 4.26
CA ALA A 255 -13.75 9.27 3.23
C ALA A 255 -15.14 8.79 2.78
N LEU A 256 -16.04 8.54 3.73
CA LEU A 256 -17.41 8.12 3.48
C LEU A 256 -18.22 9.16 2.70
N GLU A 257 -18.11 10.46 3.05
CA GLU A 257 -18.73 11.55 2.29
C GLU A 257 -18.34 11.50 0.81
N HIS A 258 -17.04 11.38 0.54
CA HIS A 258 -16.51 11.39 -0.82
C HIS A 258 -16.82 10.11 -1.59
N TYR A 259 -16.70 8.93 -0.97
CA TYR A 259 -17.09 7.68 -1.63
C TYR A 259 -18.59 7.60 -1.90
N THR A 260 -19.42 8.18 -1.03
CA THR A 260 -20.87 8.29 -1.27
C THR A 260 -21.17 9.20 -2.47
N ALA A 261 -20.47 10.32 -2.59
CA ALA A 261 -20.59 11.19 -3.77
C ALA A 261 -20.11 10.48 -5.05
N TYR A 262 -19.03 9.71 -4.98
CA TYR A 262 -18.53 8.87 -6.07
C TYR A 262 -19.59 7.83 -6.50
N ALA A 263 -20.18 7.10 -5.56
CA ALA A 263 -21.25 6.13 -5.83
C ALA A 263 -22.50 6.76 -6.46
N ARG A 264 -22.89 7.97 -6.04
CA ARG A 264 -24.03 8.70 -6.63
C ARG A 264 -23.79 9.09 -8.08
N ALA A 265 -22.55 9.46 -8.41
CA ALA A 265 -22.21 9.88 -9.76
C ALA A 265 -22.09 8.68 -10.73
N LEU A 266 -21.63 7.52 -10.24
CA LEU A 266 -21.44 6.30 -11.03
C LEU A 266 -22.20 5.12 -10.38
N PRO A 267 -23.54 5.10 -10.45
CA PRO A 267 -24.37 4.13 -9.72
C PRO A 267 -24.24 2.69 -10.23
N HIS A 268 -23.68 2.49 -11.42
CA HIS A 268 -23.46 1.18 -12.01
C HIS A 268 -22.07 0.59 -11.67
N GLU A 269 -21.17 1.37 -11.06
CA GLU A 269 -19.87 0.87 -10.64
C GLU A 269 -19.95 0.17 -9.29
N ILE A 270 -19.32 -1.00 -9.20
CA ILE A 270 -19.28 -1.81 -7.97
C ILE A 270 -18.28 -1.22 -6.96
N GLN A 271 -17.14 -0.71 -7.45
CA GLN A 271 -16.03 -0.21 -6.62
C GLN A 271 -16.44 0.81 -5.54
N PRO A 272 -17.28 1.83 -5.81
CA PRO A 272 -17.75 2.76 -4.78
C PRO A 272 -18.39 2.06 -3.56
N ASN A 273 -19.25 1.06 -3.78
CA ASN A 273 -19.92 0.34 -2.68
C ASN A 273 -18.93 -0.47 -1.84
N CYS A 274 -17.89 -1.06 -2.47
CA CYS A 274 -16.81 -1.73 -1.75
C CYS A 274 -16.05 -0.75 -0.83
N LEU A 275 -15.71 0.44 -1.34
CA LEU A 275 -15.01 1.48 -0.58
C LEU A 275 -15.85 2.02 0.58
N ILE A 276 -17.16 2.21 0.35
CA ILE A 276 -18.12 2.59 1.39
C ILE A 276 -18.18 1.52 2.48
N ALA A 277 -18.31 0.25 2.11
CA ALA A 277 -18.43 -0.86 3.07
C ALA A 277 -17.16 -1.04 3.94
N ASP A 278 -15.98 -0.97 3.32
CA ASP A 278 -14.70 -1.00 4.04
C ASP A 278 -14.58 0.20 5.00
N THR A 279 -15.01 1.39 4.58
CA THR A 279 -15.01 2.60 5.42
C THR A 279 -15.98 2.51 6.59
N LEU A 280 -17.19 1.98 6.37
CA LEU A 280 -18.17 1.76 7.43
C LEU A 280 -17.68 0.70 8.44
N SER A 281 -16.97 -0.32 7.97
CA SER A 281 -16.34 -1.32 8.85
C SER A 281 -15.25 -0.68 9.72
N ALA A 282 -14.41 0.19 9.15
CA ALA A 282 -13.40 0.95 9.90
C ALA A 282 -14.03 1.89 10.96
N LEU A 283 -15.22 2.44 10.66
CA LEU A 283 -16.04 3.21 11.59
C LEU A 283 -16.81 2.36 12.63
N GLN A 284 -16.66 1.03 12.60
CA GLN A 284 -17.44 0.08 13.42
C GLN A 284 -18.96 0.17 13.21
N ARG A 285 -19.40 0.76 12.09
CA ARG A 285 -20.81 0.83 11.67
C ARG A 285 -21.19 -0.45 10.92
N TYR A 286 -21.05 -1.58 11.62
CA TYR A 286 -21.08 -2.91 10.99
C TYR A 286 -22.39 -3.25 10.29
N GLN A 287 -23.54 -2.79 10.80
CA GLN A 287 -24.81 -3.05 10.14
C GLN A 287 -24.92 -2.34 8.78
N GLU A 288 -24.45 -1.10 8.68
CA GLU A 288 -24.42 -0.37 7.40
C GLU A 288 -23.35 -0.93 6.46
N ALA A 289 -22.22 -1.40 7.01
CA ALA A 289 -21.21 -2.09 6.23
C ALA A 289 -21.75 -3.39 5.60
N ILE A 290 -22.53 -4.18 6.34
CA ILE A 290 -23.21 -5.39 5.85
C ILE A 290 -24.11 -5.04 4.66
N ASP A 291 -24.89 -3.96 4.76
CA ASP A 291 -25.81 -3.52 3.70
C ASP A 291 -25.02 -3.11 2.45
N ALA A 292 -23.94 -2.35 2.61
CA ALA A 292 -23.07 -1.92 1.51
C ALA A 292 -22.32 -3.10 0.84
N TYR A 293 -21.81 -4.07 1.62
CA TYR A 293 -21.21 -5.29 1.07
C TYR A 293 -22.24 -6.13 0.32
N THR A 294 -23.45 -6.25 0.86
CA THR A 294 -24.55 -6.99 0.22
C THR A 294 -24.89 -6.36 -1.13
N ARG A 295 -24.99 -5.03 -1.17
CA ARG A 295 -25.24 -4.32 -2.43
C ARG A 295 -24.13 -4.56 -3.47
N ALA A 296 -22.87 -4.53 -3.05
CA ALA A 296 -21.74 -4.81 -3.95
C ALA A 296 -21.80 -6.25 -4.51
N ILE A 297 -22.13 -7.23 -3.67
CA ILE A 297 -22.27 -8.64 -4.08
C ILE A 297 -23.45 -8.82 -5.06
N GLU A 298 -24.59 -8.19 -4.80
CA GLU A 298 -25.75 -8.21 -5.70
C GLU A 298 -25.42 -7.61 -7.07
N MET A 299 -24.75 -6.46 -7.11
CA MET A 299 -24.34 -5.81 -8.36
C MET A 299 -23.40 -6.69 -9.20
N ILE A 300 -22.52 -7.45 -8.54
CA ILE A 300 -21.67 -8.46 -9.22
C ILE A 300 -22.52 -9.59 -9.79
N ALA A 301 -23.47 -10.11 -9.02
CA ALA A 301 -24.35 -11.20 -9.46
C ALA A 301 -25.28 -10.78 -10.62
N GLU A 302 -25.73 -9.53 -10.63
CA GLU A 302 -26.56 -8.91 -11.68
C GLU A 302 -25.77 -8.61 -12.97
N SER A 303 -24.44 -8.68 -12.95
CA SER A 303 -23.56 -8.33 -14.08
C SER A 303 -22.79 -9.55 -14.62
N PRO A 304 -23.44 -10.48 -15.34
CA PRO A 304 -22.81 -11.72 -15.82
C PRO A 304 -21.66 -11.53 -16.82
N ASP A 305 -21.54 -10.36 -17.45
CA ASP A 305 -20.43 -10.00 -18.35
C ASP A 305 -19.16 -9.56 -17.59
N LEU A 306 -19.26 -9.26 -16.29
CA LEU A 306 -18.12 -9.02 -15.38
C LEU A 306 -17.52 -10.32 -14.84
N LYS A 307 -17.80 -11.45 -15.50
CA LYS A 307 -17.13 -12.72 -15.20
C LYS A 307 -15.62 -12.55 -15.36
N PRO A 308 -14.82 -13.10 -14.44
CA PRO A 308 -13.38 -13.00 -14.50
C PRO A 308 -12.83 -13.90 -15.58
N GLU A 309 -12.81 -13.39 -16.80
CA GLU A 309 -11.76 -13.78 -17.70
C GLU A 309 -10.43 -13.29 -17.11
N LEU A 310 -9.46 -14.19 -17.17
CA LEU A 310 -8.19 -14.18 -16.47
C LEU A 310 -7.25 -13.08 -17.03
N ASP A 311 -7.67 -11.81 -17.06
CA ASP A 311 -6.81 -10.70 -17.46
C ASP A 311 -6.20 -10.03 -16.22
N VAL A 312 -4.96 -10.44 -15.94
CA VAL A 312 -4.14 -10.03 -14.79
C VAL A 312 -3.84 -8.52 -14.79
N GLN A 313 -4.19 -7.79 -15.86
CA GLN A 313 -3.92 -6.35 -15.99
C GLN A 313 -5.15 -5.45 -15.71
N GLN A 314 -6.38 -5.99 -15.66
CA GLN A 314 -7.60 -5.24 -15.28
C GLN A 314 -8.36 -5.90 -14.11
N ALA A 315 -7.63 -6.43 -13.14
CA ALA A 315 -8.13 -7.15 -11.97
C ALA A 315 -8.84 -6.25 -10.94
N VAL A 316 -9.88 -5.52 -11.33
CA VAL A 316 -10.77 -4.86 -10.36
C VAL A 316 -11.88 -5.82 -9.95
N VAL A 317 -12.50 -6.61 -10.85
CA VAL A 317 -13.65 -7.46 -10.51
C VAL A 317 -13.39 -8.90 -10.94
N GLY A 318 -12.92 -9.76 -10.02
CA GLY A 318 -12.76 -11.19 -10.28
C GLY A 318 -13.06 -12.08 -9.06
N PRO A 319 -12.78 -13.40 -9.08
CA PRO A 319 -13.17 -14.31 -7.99
C PRO A 319 -12.55 -13.83 -6.67
N PHE A 320 -11.33 -13.31 -6.74
CA PHE A 320 -10.60 -12.70 -5.63
C PHE A 320 -11.33 -11.50 -4.99
N MET A 321 -12.05 -10.68 -5.77
CA MET A 321 -12.85 -9.59 -5.22
C MET A 321 -14.09 -10.14 -4.53
N LEU A 322 -14.80 -11.07 -5.15
CA LEU A 322 -16.01 -11.64 -4.57
C LEU A 322 -15.69 -12.39 -3.26
N GLY A 323 -14.60 -13.17 -3.25
CA GLY A 323 -14.10 -13.80 -2.03
C GLY A 323 -13.79 -12.79 -0.92
N ARG A 324 -13.17 -11.65 -1.27
CA ARG A 324 -12.91 -10.54 -0.33
C ARG A 324 -14.18 -9.94 0.26
N LEU A 325 -15.19 -9.70 -0.58
CA LEU A 325 -16.46 -9.12 -0.14
C LEU A 325 -17.18 -10.03 0.83
N TYR A 326 -17.25 -11.33 0.51
CA TYR A 326 -17.77 -12.34 1.42
C TYR A 326 -16.99 -12.39 2.73
N TYR A 327 -15.65 -12.42 2.68
CA TYR A 327 -14.83 -12.42 3.90
C TYR A 327 -15.09 -11.20 4.79
N ASN A 328 -15.13 -10.01 4.20
CA ASN A 328 -15.34 -8.77 4.94
C ASN A 328 -16.78 -8.65 5.49
N ARG A 329 -17.80 -9.05 4.71
CA ARG A 329 -19.18 -9.12 5.20
C ARG A 329 -19.34 -10.14 6.32
N GLY A 330 -18.66 -11.28 6.22
CA GLY A 330 -18.58 -12.29 7.27
C GLY A 330 -17.99 -11.75 8.56
N ASN A 331 -16.90 -10.97 8.48
CA ASN A 331 -16.33 -10.27 9.63
C ASN A 331 -17.33 -9.29 10.25
N ALA A 332 -18.03 -8.50 9.44
CA ALA A 332 -19.05 -7.57 9.93
C ALA A 332 -20.24 -8.31 10.59
N HIS A 333 -20.69 -9.43 10.02
CA HIS A 333 -21.70 -10.30 10.64
C HIS A 333 -21.23 -10.88 11.97
N ALA A 334 -19.98 -11.35 12.05
CA ALA A 334 -19.40 -11.86 13.29
C ALA A 334 -19.32 -10.78 14.37
N ALA A 335 -18.95 -9.55 14.00
CA ALA A 335 -18.88 -8.40 14.91
C ALA A 335 -20.24 -8.03 15.53
N VAL A 336 -21.34 -8.22 14.80
CA VAL A 336 -22.72 -8.03 15.32
C VAL A 336 -23.33 -9.31 15.91
N GLY A 337 -22.54 -10.37 16.12
CA GLY A 337 -22.98 -11.64 16.71
C GLY A 337 -23.82 -12.54 15.80
N LYS A 338 -23.96 -12.19 14.51
CA LYS A 338 -24.69 -12.97 13.49
C LYS A 338 -23.81 -14.10 12.94
N HIS A 339 -23.42 -15.04 13.81
CA HIS A 339 -22.43 -16.07 13.47
C HIS A 339 -22.90 -17.08 12.40
N VAL A 340 -24.21 -17.33 12.26
CA VAL A 340 -24.73 -18.20 11.18
C VAL A 340 -24.45 -17.58 9.81
N GLN A 341 -24.78 -16.29 9.65
CA GLN A 341 -24.50 -15.53 8.43
C GLN A 341 -22.99 -15.40 8.20
N ALA A 342 -22.21 -15.16 9.27
CA ALA A 342 -20.76 -15.09 9.15
C ALA A 342 -20.15 -16.39 8.60
N VAL A 343 -20.59 -17.56 9.09
CA VAL A 343 -20.13 -18.85 8.55
C VAL A 343 -20.49 -19.00 7.07
N SER A 344 -21.72 -18.68 6.68
CA SER A 344 -22.15 -18.72 5.26
C SER A 344 -21.29 -17.82 4.37
N ASP A 345 -20.95 -16.63 4.86
CA ASP A 345 -20.08 -15.69 4.15
C ASP A 345 -18.64 -16.21 4.06
N TYR A 346 -18.09 -16.80 5.12
CA TYR A 346 -16.77 -17.42 5.03
C TYR A 346 -16.72 -18.62 4.09
N ASP A 347 -17.82 -19.38 3.99
CA ASP A 347 -17.95 -20.45 3.00
C ASP A 347 -17.88 -19.87 1.58
N GLY A 348 -18.67 -18.83 1.29
CA GLY A 348 -18.60 -18.10 0.02
C GLY A 348 -17.21 -17.52 -0.28
N ALA A 349 -16.51 -17.01 0.73
CA ALA A 349 -15.15 -16.51 0.59
C ALA A 349 -14.15 -17.58 0.14
N LEU A 350 -14.29 -18.80 0.68
CA LEU A 350 -13.45 -19.96 0.31
C LEU A 350 -13.80 -20.48 -1.09
N GLU A 351 -15.07 -20.52 -1.45
CA GLU A 351 -15.55 -20.95 -2.77
C GLU A 351 -15.03 -20.04 -3.89
N HIS A 352 -14.95 -18.73 -3.63
CA HIS A 352 -14.47 -17.73 -4.60
C HIS A 352 -12.96 -17.46 -4.55
N GLY A 353 -12.20 -18.22 -3.75
CA GLY A 353 -10.73 -18.21 -3.80
C GLY A 353 -10.08 -16.98 -3.17
N ASP A 354 -10.54 -16.53 -2.00
CA ASP A 354 -9.87 -15.47 -1.25
C ASP A 354 -8.41 -15.87 -0.90
N GLN A 355 -7.45 -14.98 -1.22
CA GLN A 355 -6.02 -15.18 -0.93
C GLN A 355 -5.73 -15.29 0.58
N ARG A 356 -6.62 -14.81 1.44
CA ARG A 356 -6.56 -14.88 2.91
C ARG A 356 -7.15 -16.18 3.47
N ARG A 357 -7.05 -17.30 2.74
CA ARG A 357 -7.60 -18.61 3.15
C ARG A 357 -7.35 -18.95 4.62
N ARG A 358 -6.14 -18.68 5.13
CA ARG A 358 -5.79 -18.90 6.55
C ARG A 358 -6.68 -18.08 7.50
N SER A 359 -6.81 -16.78 7.26
CA SER A 359 -7.65 -15.88 8.08
C SER A 359 -9.14 -16.20 7.94
N VAL A 360 -9.59 -16.60 6.76
CA VAL A 360 -10.98 -17.03 6.51
C VAL A 360 -11.31 -18.27 7.34
N LEU A 361 -10.47 -19.31 7.29
CA LEU A 361 -10.66 -20.54 8.08
C LEU A 361 -10.61 -20.26 9.58
N PHE A 362 -9.66 -19.46 10.05
CA PHE A 362 -9.59 -19.09 11.47
C PHE A 362 -10.87 -18.35 11.94
N ASN A 363 -11.35 -17.36 11.19
CA ASN A 363 -12.54 -16.61 11.55
C ASN A 363 -13.84 -17.44 11.42
N ARG A 364 -13.90 -18.35 10.44
CA ARG A 364 -14.97 -19.34 10.33
C ARG A 364 -14.97 -20.29 11.52
N GLY A 365 -13.80 -20.78 11.94
CA GLY A 365 -13.61 -21.57 13.14
C GLY A 365 -14.11 -20.85 14.39
N ASN A 366 -13.77 -19.56 14.56
CA ASN A 366 -14.27 -18.74 15.66
C ASN A 366 -15.81 -18.58 15.64
N SER A 367 -16.40 -18.37 14.46
CA SER A 367 -17.87 -18.26 14.34
C SER A 367 -18.56 -19.60 14.60
N LYS A 368 -18.01 -20.72 14.13
CA LYS A 368 -18.49 -22.08 14.45
C LYS A 368 -18.35 -22.40 15.94
N TYR A 369 -17.26 -21.98 16.57
CA TYR A 369 -17.06 -22.09 18.01
C TYR A 369 -18.12 -21.32 18.79
N ALA A 370 -18.44 -20.09 18.37
CA ALA A 370 -19.51 -19.29 18.97
C ALA A 370 -20.91 -19.90 18.77
N LEU A 371 -21.10 -20.68 17.69
CA LEU A 371 -22.29 -21.50 17.44
C LEU A 371 -22.24 -22.87 18.12
N GLU A 372 -21.24 -23.14 18.96
CA GLU A 372 -21.06 -24.40 19.68
C GLU A 372 -20.81 -25.63 18.77
N ARG A 373 -20.43 -25.40 17.51
CA ARG A 373 -20.07 -26.42 16.51
C ARG A 373 -18.59 -26.78 16.61
N TYR A 374 -18.18 -27.32 17.76
CA TYR A 374 -16.75 -27.41 18.10
C TYR A 374 -15.91 -28.37 17.27
N GLU A 375 -16.46 -29.49 16.82
CA GLU A 375 -15.68 -30.40 15.96
C GLU A 375 -15.42 -29.78 14.59
N GLU A 376 -16.38 -29.01 14.06
CA GLU A 376 -16.19 -28.27 12.82
C GLU A 376 -15.26 -27.05 12.99
N ALA A 377 -15.33 -26.38 14.14
CA ALA A 377 -14.39 -25.32 14.50
C ALA A 377 -12.97 -25.86 14.64
N PHE A 378 -12.81 -27.01 15.29
CA PHE A 378 -11.54 -27.71 15.44
C PHE A 378 -10.93 -28.05 14.08
N ALA A 379 -11.71 -28.59 13.14
CA ALA A 379 -11.23 -28.89 11.79
C ALA A 379 -10.73 -27.63 11.05
N ASP A 380 -11.42 -26.50 11.21
CA ASP A 380 -11.00 -25.22 10.62
C ASP A 380 -9.70 -24.70 11.24
N PHE A 381 -9.54 -24.81 12.56
CA PHE A 381 -8.31 -24.45 13.26
C PHE A 381 -7.14 -25.37 12.91
N GLU A 382 -7.37 -26.68 12.86
CA GLU A 382 -6.37 -27.68 12.49
C GLU A 382 -5.83 -27.43 11.08
N ALA A 383 -6.71 -27.05 10.14
CA ALA A 383 -6.31 -26.74 8.76
C ALA A 383 -5.37 -25.53 8.62
N VAL A 384 -5.23 -24.70 9.67
CA VAL A 384 -4.36 -23.51 9.68
C VAL A 384 -3.25 -23.56 10.73
N TRP A 385 -3.20 -24.62 11.53
CA TRP A 385 -2.24 -24.77 12.62
C TRP A 385 -0.79 -24.99 12.09
N SER A 386 0.19 -24.53 12.86
CA SER A 386 1.62 -24.64 12.54
C SER A 386 2.46 -24.83 13.82
N GLU A 387 3.43 -25.74 13.75
CA GLU A 387 4.36 -26.03 14.85
C GLU A 387 5.34 -24.89 15.19
N ARG A 388 5.44 -23.87 14.33
CA ARG A 388 6.36 -22.74 14.52
C ARG A 388 5.71 -21.54 15.20
N GLU A 389 4.45 -21.24 14.86
CA GLU A 389 3.79 -19.97 15.22
C GLU A 389 2.30 -20.16 15.53
N GLY A 390 1.88 -21.35 15.98
CA GLY A 390 0.46 -21.73 16.17
C GLY A 390 -0.01 -21.85 17.61
N SER A 391 0.56 -21.11 18.57
CA SER A 391 0.17 -21.22 20.00
C SER A 391 -1.29 -20.81 20.25
N ASP A 392 -1.76 -19.78 19.54
CA ASP A 392 -3.14 -19.25 19.59
C ASP A 392 -4.15 -20.23 18.98
N ILE A 393 -3.76 -20.88 17.89
CA ILE A 393 -4.55 -21.92 17.23
C ILE A 393 -4.62 -23.17 18.11
N ALA A 394 -3.49 -23.59 18.71
CA ALA A 394 -3.45 -24.71 19.65
C ALA A 394 -4.32 -24.46 20.89
N HIS A 395 -4.32 -23.23 21.40
CA HIS A 395 -5.24 -22.81 22.47
C HIS A 395 -6.71 -22.97 22.05
N SER A 396 -7.05 -22.48 20.86
CA SER A 396 -8.42 -22.55 20.31
C SER A 396 -8.88 -23.99 20.08
N MET A 397 -7.99 -24.86 19.59
CA MET A 397 -8.21 -26.30 19.44
C MET A 397 -8.41 -27.00 20.77
N GLY A 398 -7.61 -26.66 21.79
CA GLY A 398 -7.79 -27.15 23.16
C GLY A 398 -9.16 -26.78 23.72
N ASN A 399 -9.60 -25.53 23.55
CA ASN A 399 -10.93 -25.08 23.97
C ASN A 399 -12.04 -25.90 23.29
N CYS A 400 -11.93 -26.14 21.98
CA CYS A 400 -12.89 -26.97 21.24
C CYS A 400 -13.00 -28.37 21.83
N LYS A 401 -11.88 -29.02 22.13
CA LYS A 401 -11.87 -30.39 22.67
C LYS A 401 -12.42 -30.47 24.08
N VAL A 402 -12.06 -29.54 24.95
CA VAL A 402 -12.60 -29.49 26.32
C VAL A 402 -14.11 -29.27 26.30
N LEU A 403 -14.60 -28.36 25.46
CA LEU A 403 -16.02 -28.10 25.34
C LEU A 403 -16.80 -29.20 24.61
N SER A 404 -16.12 -30.08 23.88
CA SER A 404 -16.68 -31.36 23.40
C SER A 404 -16.60 -32.49 24.44
N GLY A 405 -16.13 -32.23 25.67
CA GLY A 405 -15.96 -33.23 26.74
C GLY A 405 -14.70 -34.11 26.59
N LYS A 406 -13.84 -33.84 25.61
CA LYS A 406 -12.62 -34.60 25.31
C LYS A 406 -11.43 -34.00 26.05
N PHE A 407 -11.44 -34.11 27.39
CA PHE A 407 -10.46 -33.46 28.26
C PHE A 407 -9.00 -33.86 27.98
N SER A 408 -8.70 -35.14 27.80
CA SER A 408 -7.34 -35.61 27.50
C SER A 408 -6.80 -35.08 26.16
N GLU A 409 -7.66 -34.96 25.14
CA GLU A 409 -7.30 -34.32 23.87
C GLU A 409 -7.10 -32.81 24.03
N GLY A 410 -7.94 -32.14 24.82
CA GLY A 410 -7.79 -30.72 25.13
C GLY A 410 -6.46 -30.42 25.83
N LEU A 411 -6.08 -31.25 26.80
CA LEU A 411 -4.81 -31.13 27.53
C LEU A 411 -3.61 -31.26 26.60
N LYS A 412 -3.66 -32.19 25.64
CA LYS A 412 -2.62 -32.34 24.61
C LYS A 412 -2.41 -31.04 23.84
N TRP A 413 -3.49 -30.40 23.39
CA TRP A 413 -3.40 -29.16 22.61
C TRP A 413 -2.97 -27.96 23.43
N TYR A 414 -3.38 -27.85 24.70
CA TYR A 414 -2.85 -26.79 25.57
C TYR A 414 -1.35 -26.97 25.83
N ARG A 415 -0.87 -28.20 26.07
CA ARG A 415 0.58 -28.47 26.18
C ARG A 415 1.34 -28.05 24.93
N GLU A 416 0.76 -28.30 23.77
CA GLU A 416 1.34 -27.87 22.50
C GLU A 416 1.37 -26.34 22.37
N GLY A 417 0.31 -25.65 22.80
CA GLY A 417 0.29 -24.20 22.89
C GLY A 417 1.36 -23.62 23.82
N VAL A 418 1.63 -24.28 24.95
CA VAL A 418 2.73 -23.93 25.88
C VAL A 418 4.10 -24.20 25.25
N ARG A 419 4.25 -25.31 24.52
CA ARG A 419 5.51 -25.69 23.86
C ARG A 419 5.94 -24.67 22.81
N ILE A 420 4.97 -24.13 22.05
CA ILE A 420 5.23 -23.24 20.91
C ILE A 420 5.30 -21.77 21.35
N GLY A 421 4.45 -21.34 22.28
CA GLY A 421 4.22 -19.91 22.49
C GLY A 421 5.24 -19.24 23.43
N GLU A 422 5.53 -17.97 23.12
CA GLU A 422 6.38 -17.12 23.94
C GLU A 422 5.73 -16.80 25.29
N PRO A 423 6.52 -16.46 26.33
CA PRO A 423 6.04 -16.28 27.70
C PRO A 423 4.87 -15.30 27.89
N GLU A 424 4.69 -14.32 27.00
CA GLU A 424 3.64 -13.28 27.05
C GLU A 424 2.50 -13.48 26.02
N SER A 425 2.47 -14.63 25.33
CA SER A 425 1.47 -14.96 24.30
C SER A 425 0.24 -15.70 24.85
N SER A 426 -0.59 -16.26 23.96
CA SER A 426 -1.65 -17.23 24.29
C SER A 426 -1.16 -18.42 25.13
N ALA A 427 0.14 -18.72 25.13
CA ALA A 427 0.75 -19.72 26.02
C ALA A 427 0.49 -19.49 27.51
N VAL A 428 0.30 -18.23 27.95
CA VAL A 428 -0.09 -17.92 29.34
C VAL A 428 -1.41 -18.59 29.70
N HIS A 429 -2.41 -18.47 28.81
CA HIS A 429 -3.72 -19.09 28.99
C HIS A 429 -3.61 -20.62 28.92
N CYS A 430 -2.84 -21.14 27.97
CA CYS A 430 -2.59 -22.58 27.86
C CYS A 430 -1.96 -23.15 29.15
N ARG A 431 -1.00 -22.48 29.79
CA ARG A 431 -0.40 -22.94 31.06
C ARG A 431 -1.44 -23.08 32.17
N LYS A 432 -2.27 -22.05 32.37
CA LYS A 432 -3.38 -22.09 33.34
C LYS A 432 -4.34 -23.26 33.05
N HIS A 433 -4.66 -23.47 31.77
CA HIS A 433 -5.54 -24.56 31.37
C HIS A 433 -4.91 -25.94 31.55
N VAL A 434 -3.59 -26.09 31.31
CA VAL A 434 -2.86 -27.34 31.60
C VAL A 434 -2.94 -27.69 33.08
N GLU A 435 -2.71 -26.72 33.96
CA GLU A 435 -2.76 -26.92 35.42
C GLU A 435 -4.15 -27.37 35.86
N HIS A 436 -5.20 -26.63 35.49
CA HIS A 436 -6.58 -26.97 35.89
C HIS A 436 -7.06 -28.29 35.28
N LEU A 437 -6.72 -28.55 34.01
CA LEU A 437 -7.19 -29.76 33.32
C LEU A 437 -6.45 -31.02 33.78
N GLN A 438 -5.18 -30.90 34.18
CA GLN A 438 -4.46 -32.00 34.81
C GLN A 438 -5.06 -32.33 36.18
N GLN A 439 -5.34 -31.33 37.02
CA GLN A 439 -6.00 -31.54 38.32
C GLN A 439 -7.37 -32.21 38.16
N LEU A 440 -8.15 -31.75 37.18
CA LEU A 440 -9.43 -32.40 36.84
C LEU A 440 -9.20 -33.87 36.46
N LEU A 441 -8.31 -34.14 35.51
CA LEU A 441 -8.05 -35.52 35.04
C LEU A 441 -7.48 -36.43 36.14
N ASP A 442 -6.72 -35.89 37.10
CA ASP A 442 -6.24 -36.65 38.26
C ASP A 442 -7.38 -37.01 39.23
N MET A 443 -8.46 -36.22 39.27
CA MET A 443 -9.67 -36.53 40.05
C MET A 443 -10.63 -37.49 39.35
N LEU A 444 -10.63 -37.51 38.01
CA LEU A 444 -11.54 -38.35 37.23
C LEU A 444 -10.95 -39.76 37.10
N ASP A 445 -11.59 -40.77 37.68
CA ASP A 445 -11.33 -42.17 37.30
C ASP A 445 -11.81 -42.44 35.85
N SER A 446 -11.49 -43.60 35.28
CA SER A 446 -11.88 -43.99 33.91
C SER A 446 -13.40 -43.97 33.62
N ASN A 447 -14.25 -43.84 34.65
CA ASN A 447 -15.71 -43.85 34.57
C ASN A 447 -16.32 -42.50 34.97
N TYR A 448 -16.59 -41.65 33.97
CA TYR A 448 -17.36 -40.41 34.14
C TYR A 448 -18.31 -40.18 32.96
N ASP A 449 -19.42 -39.48 33.20
CA ASP A 449 -20.33 -39.00 32.17
C ASP A 449 -20.21 -37.48 32.03
N VAL A 450 -20.14 -36.97 30.80
CA VAL A 450 -20.06 -35.52 30.55
C VAL A 450 -21.40 -35.03 30.04
N ARG A 451 -22.00 -34.07 30.74
CA ARG A 451 -23.16 -33.30 30.27
C ARG A 451 -22.75 -31.86 30.05
N ARG A 452 -23.11 -31.33 28.89
CA ARG A 452 -22.82 -29.94 28.57
C ARG A 452 -24.07 -29.09 28.63
N GLU A 453 -23.97 -27.97 29.32
CA GLU A 453 -24.96 -26.89 29.32
C GLU A 453 -24.30 -25.57 28.88
N ARG A 454 -25.10 -24.57 28.59
CA ARG A 454 -24.59 -23.32 27.98
C ARG A 454 -23.60 -22.62 28.93
N HIS A 455 -22.31 -22.58 28.55
CA HIS A 455 -21.17 -22.09 29.35
C HIS A 455 -20.75 -22.97 30.55
N PHE A 456 -21.37 -24.14 30.74
CA PHE A 456 -21.05 -25.08 31.81
C PHE A 456 -20.78 -26.49 31.25
N VAL A 457 -19.72 -27.12 31.71
CA VAL A 457 -19.45 -28.53 31.41
C VAL A 457 -19.56 -29.29 32.72
N TYR A 458 -20.63 -30.06 32.87
CA TYR A 458 -20.81 -30.93 34.01
C TYR A 458 -20.13 -32.26 33.76
N VAL A 459 -19.32 -32.71 34.71
CA VAL A 459 -18.68 -34.02 34.69
C VAL A 459 -19.19 -34.80 35.90
N TYR A 460 -19.87 -35.91 35.63
CA TYR A 460 -20.41 -36.78 36.64
C TYR A 460 -19.48 -37.96 36.88
N VAL A 461 -19.01 -38.12 38.11
CA VAL A 461 -18.11 -39.22 38.50
C VAL A 461 -18.82 -40.28 39.33
N GLU A 462 -18.47 -41.56 39.13
CA GLU A 462 -18.94 -42.64 39.99
C GLU A 462 -18.32 -42.53 41.39
N ALA A 463 -19.09 -41.96 42.33
CA ALA A 463 -18.82 -41.91 43.77
C ALA A 463 -17.35 -41.61 44.19
N ILE A 464 -16.81 -40.48 43.73
CA ILE A 464 -15.54 -39.91 44.20
C ILE A 464 -15.83 -38.57 44.91
N GLY A 465 -16.15 -38.59 46.20
CA GLY A 465 -16.11 -37.40 47.08
C GLY A 465 -17.00 -36.18 46.74
N GLU A 466 -16.65 -35.02 47.31
CA GLU A 466 -17.37 -33.73 47.24
C GLU A 466 -17.30 -33.07 45.84
N SER A 467 -18.29 -32.22 45.49
CA SER A 467 -18.31 -31.49 44.21
C SER A 467 -17.19 -30.45 44.10
N ALA A 468 -16.63 -30.28 42.89
CA ALA A 468 -15.60 -29.29 42.58
C ALA A 468 -15.99 -28.42 41.37
N SER A 469 -15.40 -27.23 41.22
CA SER A 469 -15.66 -26.35 40.07
C SER A 469 -14.38 -25.67 39.59
N PHE A 470 -14.15 -25.68 38.28
CA PHE A 470 -12.97 -25.14 37.62
C PHE A 470 -13.39 -24.13 36.55
N LEU A 471 -12.83 -22.92 36.58
CA LEU A 471 -13.09 -21.91 35.55
C LEU A 471 -12.00 -21.97 34.47
N PHE A 472 -12.42 -22.17 33.23
CA PHE A 472 -11.58 -22.10 32.04
C PHE A 472 -11.96 -20.86 31.24
N VAL A 473 -11.10 -19.85 31.26
CA VAL A 473 -11.23 -18.67 30.41
C VAL A 473 -10.87 -19.03 28.97
N GLY A 474 -11.91 -19.18 28.13
CA GLY A 474 -11.76 -19.22 26.68
C GLY A 474 -11.71 -17.80 26.11
N ASN A 475 -11.04 -17.62 24.97
CA ASN A 475 -11.18 -16.39 24.20
C ASN A 475 -12.59 -16.38 23.60
N LYS A 476 -13.43 -15.41 23.97
CA LYS A 476 -14.51 -15.01 23.06
C LYS A 476 -13.78 -14.39 21.87
N GLY A 477 -14.05 -14.92 20.67
CA GLY A 477 -13.26 -14.68 19.46
C GLY A 477 -12.64 -13.30 19.41
N ASN A 478 -11.31 -13.26 19.32
CA ASN A 478 -10.57 -12.05 19.01
C ASN A 478 -10.98 -11.62 17.60
N ILE A 479 -12.07 -10.86 17.47
CA ILE A 479 -12.45 -10.24 16.21
C ILE A 479 -11.72 -8.90 16.18
N GLY A 480 -10.45 -8.97 15.79
CA GLY A 480 -9.53 -7.83 15.73
C GLY A 480 -8.17 -8.22 15.15
N ASN A 481 -8.11 -8.28 13.81
CA ASN A 481 -6.94 -8.26 12.91
C ASN A 481 -5.66 -9.05 13.27
N THR A 482 -5.41 -10.14 12.53
CA THR A 482 -4.05 -10.41 11.99
C THR A 482 -3.92 -9.65 10.66
N GLY A 483 -3.57 -8.36 10.78
CA GLY A 483 -3.32 -7.51 9.63
C GLY A 483 -2.06 -7.95 8.87
N MET A 484 -2.23 -8.80 7.86
CA MET A 484 -1.27 -8.95 6.77
C MET A 484 -1.89 -8.34 5.51
N GLY A 485 -1.63 -7.05 5.30
CA GLY A 485 -1.94 -6.32 4.08
C GLY A 485 -3.05 -5.28 4.23
N MET A 486 -2.66 -4.00 4.13
CA MET A 486 -3.49 -2.79 4.13
C MET A 486 -3.81 -2.19 5.51
N GLY A 487 -2.79 -1.66 6.20
CA GLY A 487 -2.83 -0.43 7.05
C GLY A 487 -4.09 -0.01 7.83
N MET A 488 -4.98 -0.91 8.23
CA MET A 488 -6.10 -0.59 9.11
C MET A 488 -5.62 -0.65 10.56
N PRO A 489 -5.82 0.41 11.36
CA PRO A 489 -5.51 0.36 12.79
C PRO A 489 -6.30 -0.79 13.41
N GLY A 490 -5.59 -1.69 14.08
CA GLY A 490 -6.19 -2.79 14.82
C GLY A 490 -7.14 -2.21 15.85
N GLY A 491 -8.43 -2.48 15.71
CA GLY A 491 -9.39 -2.18 16.77
C GLY A 491 -8.96 -2.89 18.05
N GLU A 492 -9.16 -2.24 19.19
CA GLU A 492 -8.97 -2.86 20.50
C GLU A 492 -9.74 -4.19 20.49
N GLY A 493 -9.00 -5.29 20.61
CA GLY A 493 -9.58 -6.61 20.73
C GLY A 493 -10.59 -6.58 21.87
N TYR A 494 -11.75 -7.20 21.65
CA TYR A 494 -12.80 -7.31 22.65
C TYR A 494 -12.18 -7.83 23.96
N GLU A 495 -12.26 -7.08 25.05
CA GLU A 495 -11.87 -7.60 26.38
C GLU A 495 -12.84 -8.73 26.74
N GLY A 496 -12.34 -9.96 26.60
CA GLY A 496 -13.12 -11.18 26.81
C GLY A 496 -13.42 -11.43 28.29
N GLY A 497 -14.71 -11.48 28.61
CA GLY A 497 -15.22 -12.07 29.84
C GLY A 497 -16.39 -13.02 29.56
N SER A 498 -16.09 -14.28 29.23
CA SER A 498 -16.97 -15.43 29.50
C SER A 498 -16.17 -16.73 29.33
N GLY A 499 -15.54 -17.19 30.40
CA GLY A 499 -15.01 -18.55 30.49
C GLY A 499 -16.14 -19.59 30.57
N PHE A 500 -15.79 -20.86 30.41
CA PHE A 500 -16.68 -21.96 30.76
C PHE A 500 -16.29 -22.52 32.12
N VAL A 501 -17.29 -22.95 32.89
CA VAL A 501 -17.06 -23.59 34.19
C VAL A 501 -17.23 -25.09 34.02
N VAL A 502 -16.20 -25.85 34.38
CA VAL A 502 -16.33 -27.30 34.54
C VAL A 502 -16.76 -27.56 35.96
N VAL A 503 -17.94 -28.17 36.16
CA VAL A 503 -18.46 -28.56 37.47
C VAL A 503 -18.39 -30.08 37.56
N VAL A 504 -17.73 -30.60 38.59
CA VAL A 504 -17.63 -32.04 38.85
C VAL A 504 -18.62 -32.40 39.95
N GLU A 505 -19.53 -33.33 39.68
CA GLU A 505 -20.56 -33.78 40.61
C GLU A 505 -20.54 -35.32 40.75
N PRO A 506 -20.86 -35.87 41.92
CA PRO A 506 -21.11 -37.31 42.03
C PRO A 506 -22.35 -37.70 41.23
N LYS A 507 -22.31 -38.84 40.52
CA LYS A 507 -23.51 -39.42 39.89
C LYS A 507 -24.58 -39.61 40.97
N GLN A 508 -25.73 -38.96 40.82
CA GLN A 508 -26.89 -39.25 41.64
C GLN A 508 -27.38 -40.65 41.24
N ASN A 509 -27.39 -41.60 42.18
CA ASN A 509 -28.06 -42.88 41.95
C ASN A 509 -29.52 -42.58 41.56
N GLU A 510 -29.94 -42.98 40.35
CA GLU A 510 -31.36 -42.95 40.02
C GLU A 510 -32.13 -43.71 41.12
N PRO A 511 -33.20 -43.15 41.69
CA PRO A 511 -34.00 -43.88 42.65
C PRO A 511 -34.54 -45.13 41.95
N SER A 512 -34.13 -46.29 42.45
CA SER A 512 -34.57 -47.59 41.95
C SER A 512 -36.09 -47.66 42.10
N ASN A 513 -36.82 -47.68 40.99
CA ASN A 513 -38.28 -47.91 40.97
C ASN A 513 -38.62 -49.36 41.33
#